data_AF-A0AAD7XHZ1-F1
#
_entry.id   AF-A0AAD7XHZ1-F1
#
_cell.length_a   1.000
_cell.length_b   1.000
_cell.length_c   1.000
_cell.angle_alpha   90.00
_cell.angle_beta   90.00
_cell.angle_gamma   90.00
#
_symmetry.space_group_name_H-M   'P 1'
#
loop_
_entity.id
_entity.type
_entity.pdbx_description
1 polymer ?
#
loop_
_entity_poly.entity_id
_entity_poly.type
_entity_poly.pdbx_seq_one_letter_code
_entity_poly.pdbx_strand_id
1 'polypeptide(L)'
;MALLEFDGSGRRSVVAFAGQVGEETREVHPLQTQLAREEERTKSFEDARVMYGCGLAMRLASEDAMGSEVARLPGLPSSHLMHETIRGDHERIDFSHVLNVPHAAPETTKLTLHERAERKFGLTPADHAYL
;
A
#
# COMPACT_ATOMS: atom_id res chain seq x y z
N MET A 1 -23.14 -46.26 12.47
CA MET A 1 -23.87 -45.51 13.51
C MET A 1 -22.97 -44.38 13.97
N ALA A 2 -23.15 -43.18 13.41
CA ALA A 2 -22.32 -42.01 13.71
C ALA A 2 -23.05 -41.14 14.74
N LEU A 3 -22.39 -40.86 15.87
CA LEU A 3 -22.86 -39.93 16.89
C LEU A 3 -22.42 -38.52 16.46
N LEU A 4 -23.40 -37.64 16.21
CA LEU A 4 -23.16 -36.23 15.92
C LEU A 4 -23.17 -35.46 17.23
N GLU A 5 -21.99 -35.10 17.73
CA GLU A 5 -21.87 -34.15 18.84
C GLU A 5 -21.70 -32.74 18.28
N PHE A 6 -22.48 -31.81 18.82
CA PHE A 6 -22.41 -30.39 18.51
C PHE A 6 -21.60 -29.69 19.60
N ASP A 7 -20.41 -29.19 19.25
CA ASP A 7 -19.70 -28.23 20.10
C ASP A 7 -20.26 -26.82 19.88
N GLY A 8 -20.39 -26.05 20.95
CA GLY A 8 -20.98 -24.71 21.04
C GLY A 8 -20.29 -23.61 20.21
N SER A 9 -19.34 -23.99 19.36
CA SER A 9 -18.68 -23.15 18.35
C SER A 9 -19.36 -23.21 16.97
N GLY A 10 -20.45 -23.97 16.79
CA GLY A 10 -21.10 -24.15 15.47
C GLY A 10 -20.25 -24.95 14.47
N ARG A 11 -19.16 -25.58 14.93
CA ARG A 11 -18.31 -26.46 14.14
C ARG A 11 -18.85 -27.89 14.23
N ARG A 12 -19.13 -28.51 13.08
CA ARG A 12 -19.42 -29.94 12.98
C ARG A 12 -18.09 -30.70 12.90
N SER A 13 -17.66 -31.33 13.99
CA SER A 13 -16.54 -32.27 13.95
C SER A 13 -17.09 -33.67 13.66
N VAL A 14 -16.78 -34.19 12.48
CA VAL A 14 -16.97 -35.61 12.18
C VAL A 14 -15.70 -36.33 12.60
N VAL A 15 -15.76 -37.11 13.67
CA VAL A 15 -14.66 -38.00 14.05
C VAL A 15 -14.70 -39.20 13.09
N ALA A 16 -13.98 -39.09 11.98
CA ALA A 16 -13.84 -40.16 11.00
C ALA A 16 -12.74 -41.15 11.45
N PHE A 17 -13.12 -42.41 11.60
CA PHE A 17 -12.22 -43.53 11.82
C PHE A 17 -11.40 -43.78 10.55
N ALA A 18 -10.08 -43.89 10.71
CA ALA A 18 -9.05 -44.32 9.75
C ALA A 18 -9.50 -44.55 8.29
N GLY A 19 -9.33 -43.53 7.45
CA GLY A 19 -9.49 -43.62 6.01
C GLY A 19 -9.11 -42.30 5.34
N GLN A 20 -8.08 -42.35 4.50
CA GLN A 20 -7.55 -41.32 3.59
C GLN A 20 -8.16 -39.91 3.70
N VAL A 21 -7.38 -38.97 4.24
CA VAL A 21 -7.68 -37.53 4.15
C VAL A 21 -7.44 -37.10 2.70
N GLY A 22 -8.50 -37.17 1.89
CA GLY A 22 -8.55 -36.42 0.64
C GLY A 22 -8.51 -34.94 0.99
N GLU A 23 -7.51 -34.23 0.48
CA GLU A 23 -7.38 -32.79 0.65
C GLU A 23 -8.45 -32.11 -0.21
N GLU A 24 -9.65 -31.96 0.38
CA GLU A 24 -10.72 -31.15 -0.19
C GLU A 24 -10.23 -29.69 -0.21
N THR A 25 -9.88 -29.19 -1.39
CA THR A 25 -9.63 -27.76 -1.61
C THR A 25 -10.95 -27.01 -1.42
N ARG A 26 -11.25 -26.66 -0.17
CA ARG A 26 -12.39 -25.81 0.16
C ARG A 26 -12.15 -24.47 -0.51
N GLU A 27 -13.03 -24.11 -1.45
CA GLU A 27 -13.01 -22.79 -2.07
C GLU A 27 -13.18 -21.74 -0.96
N VAL A 28 -12.08 -21.07 -0.62
CA VAL A 28 -12.08 -20.05 0.43
C VAL A 28 -12.77 -18.82 -0.14
N HIS A 29 -13.89 -18.45 0.47
CA HIS A 29 -14.61 -17.25 0.06
C HIS A 29 -13.68 -16.01 0.21
N PRO A 30 -13.67 -15.06 -0.73
CA PRO A 30 -12.75 -13.91 -0.68
C PRO A 30 -12.91 -13.06 0.58
N LEU A 31 -14.11 -13.01 1.17
CA LEU A 31 -14.32 -12.34 2.46
C LEU A 31 -13.64 -13.07 3.62
N GLN A 32 -13.52 -14.40 3.56
CA GLN A 32 -12.85 -15.17 4.60
C GLN A 32 -11.34 -14.87 4.62
N THR A 33 -10.71 -14.69 3.46
CA THR A 33 -9.30 -14.28 3.41
C THR A 33 -9.10 -12.84 3.91
N GLN A 34 -10.04 -11.94 3.61
CA GLN A 34 -10.03 -10.58 4.15
C GLN A 34 -10.19 -10.54 5.67
N LEU A 35 -11.12 -11.31 6.24
CA LEU A 35 -11.30 -11.40 7.69
C LEU A 35 -10.07 -11.99 8.38
N ALA A 36 -9.45 -13.03 7.82
CA ALA A 36 -8.24 -13.60 8.38
C ALA A 36 -7.09 -12.57 8.45
N ARG A 37 -6.92 -11.76 7.40
CA ARG A 37 -5.93 -10.67 7.38
C ARG A 37 -6.23 -9.60 8.43
N GLU A 38 -7.50 -9.24 8.59
CA GLU A 38 -7.95 -8.29 9.62
C GLU A 38 -7.68 -8.81 11.03
N GLU A 39 -7.91 -10.11 11.28
CA GLU A 39 -7.58 -10.75 12.56
C GLU A 39 -6.08 -10.82 12.85
N GLU A 40 -5.25 -11.09 11.82
CA GLU A 40 -3.79 -11.04 11.97
C GLU A 40 -3.32 -9.62 12.29
N ARG A 41 -3.94 -8.61 11.70
CA ARG A 41 -3.65 -7.21 11.98
C ARG A 41 -4.01 -6.81 13.41
N THR A 42 -5.16 -7.19 13.92
CA THR A 42 -5.53 -6.83 15.31
C THR A 42 -4.57 -7.47 16.31
N LYS A 43 -4.11 -8.70 16.05
CA LYS A 43 -3.08 -9.37 16.84
C LYS A 43 -1.75 -8.61 16.81
N SER A 44 -1.30 -8.10 15.66
CA SER A 44 -0.03 -7.36 15.59
C SER A 44 -0.05 -6.06 16.40
N PHE A 45 -1.19 -5.36 16.46
CA PHE A 45 -1.35 -4.20 17.34
C PHE A 45 -1.40 -4.58 18.82
N GLU A 46 -2.01 -5.72 19.16
CA GLU A 46 -2.00 -6.27 20.51
C GLU A 46 -0.55 -6.61 20.95
N ASP A 47 0.22 -7.24 20.07
CA ASP A 47 1.63 -7.56 20.31
C ASP A 47 2.47 -6.30 20.51
N ALA A 48 2.28 -5.28 19.65
CA ALA A 48 2.94 -3.99 19.79
C ALA A 48 2.58 -3.31 21.12
N ARG A 49 1.33 -3.45 21.57
CA ARG A 49 0.86 -2.93 22.86
C ARG A 49 1.52 -3.64 24.05
N VAL A 50 1.69 -4.96 23.98
CA VAL A 50 2.34 -5.75 25.03
C VAL A 50 3.84 -5.44 25.09
N MET A 51 4.51 -5.34 23.94
CA MET A 51 5.97 -5.19 23.86
C MET A 51 6.45 -3.75 24.10
N TYR A 52 5.75 -2.76 23.54
CA TYR A 52 6.19 -1.36 23.51
C TYR A 52 5.23 -0.41 24.23
N GLY A 53 4.13 -0.92 24.76
CA GLY A 53 3.12 -0.16 25.48
C GLY A 53 2.01 0.39 24.57
N CYS A 54 0.98 0.94 25.20
CA CYS A 54 -0.22 1.43 24.51
C CYS A 54 0.03 2.63 23.59
N GLY A 55 1.00 3.49 23.90
CA GLY A 55 1.29 4.68 23.11
C GLY A 55 1.69 4.36 21.67
N LEU A 56 2.55 3.34 21.49
CA LEU A 56 2.97 2.92 20.15
C LEU A 56 1.82 2.29 19.38
N ALA A 57 1.05 1.39 20.01
CA ALA A 57 -0.10 0.75 19.37
C ALA A 57 -1.17 1.76 18.93
N MET A 58 -1.48 2.75 19.77
CA MET A 58 -2.42 3.83 19.42
C MET A 58 -1.92 4.68 18.26
N ARG A 59 -0.62 4.99 18.25
CA ARG A 59 0.01 5.74 17.17
C ARG A 59 -0.06 4.97 15.85
N LEU A 60 0.33 3.69 15.84
CA LEU A 60 0.27 2.86 14.64
C LEU A 60 -1.16 2.70 14.12
N ALA A 61 -2.14 2.50 15.02
CA ALA A 61 -3.55 2.44 14.63
C ALA A 61 -4.05 3.76 14.02
N SER A 62 -3.58 4.89 14.55
CA SER A 62 -3.91 6.22 14.03
C SER A 62 -3.24 6.47 12.67
N GLU A 63 -1.98 6.07 12.51
CA GLU A 63 -1.24 6.18 11.24
C GLU A 63 -1.87 5.30 10.16
N ASP A 64 -2.34 4.08 10.47
CA ASP A 64 -3.07 3.22 9.52
C ASP A 64 -4.41 3.84 9.09
N ALA A 65 -5.17 4.40 10.05
CA ALA A 65 -6.43 5.09 9.76
C ALA A 65 -6.20 6.30 8.84
N MET A 66 -5.19 7.13 9.14
CA MET A 66 -4.81 8.26 8.30
C MET A 66 -4.33 7.82 6.92
N GLY A 67 -3.50 6.78 6.85
CA GLY A 67 -3.01 6.23 5.58
C GLY A 67 -4.13 5.74 4.66
N SER A 68 -5.24 5.24 5.24
CA SER A 68 -6.40 4.78 4.47
C SER A 68 -7.20 5.91 3.82
N GLU A 69 -7.20 7.11 4.41
CA GLU A 69 -7.94 8.27 3.91
C GLU A 69 -7.11 9.12 2.93
N VAL A 70 -5.78 9.09 3.05
CA VAL A 70 -4.89 9.92 2.23
C VAL A 70 -4.73 9.32 0.84
N ALA A 71 -5.55 9.82 -0.09
CA ALA A 71 -5.38 9.62 -1.52
C ALA A 71 -4.79 10.87 -2.19
N ARG A 72 -4.16 10.69 -3.36
CA ARG A 72 -3.80 11.81 -4.25
C ARG A 72 -5.07 12.50 -4.77
N LEU A 73 -4.90 13.66 -5.40
CA LEU A 73 -5.99 14.37 -6.07
C LEU A 73 -6.84 13.41 -6.92
N PRO A 74 -8.18 13.53 -6.90
CA PRO A 74 -9.06 12.64 -7.64
C PRO A 74 -8.69 12.65 -9.13
N GLY A 75 -8.49 11.45 -9.69
CA GLY A 75 -8.04 11.25 -11.07
C GLY A 75 -6.55 10.93 -11.21
N LEU A 76 -5.74 11.08 -10.15
CA LEU A 76 -4.34 10.64 -10.14
C LEU A 76 -4.21 9.33 -9.36
N PRO A 77 -3.59 8.27 -9.93
CA PRO A 77 -3.40 7.01 -9.21
C PRO A 77 -2.51 7.24 -7.98
N SER A 78 -3.05 6.90 -6.81
CA SER A 78 -2.33 6.92 -5.53
C SER A 78 -1.80 5.53 -5.24
N SER A 79 -0.50 5.43 -5.01
CA SER A 79 0.18 4.20 -4.61
C SER A 79 0.09 3.92 -3.11
N HIS A 80 -0.80 4.62 -2.37
CA HIS A 80 -1.05 4.47 -0.92
C HIS A 80 0.18 4.11 -0.08
N LEU A 81 1.32 4.74 -0.40
CA LEU A 81 2.62 4.23 0.07
C LEU A 81 2.69 4.18 1.58
N MET A 82 2.24 5.25 2.24
CA MET A 82 2.23 5.31 3.70
C MET A 82 1.45 4.15 4.32
N HIS A 83 0.28 3.83 3.76
CA HIS A 83 -0.62 2.79 4.27
C HIS A 83 -0.01 1.40 4.11
N GLU A 84 0.51 1.12 2.92
CA GLU A 84 1.19 -0.13 2.62
C GLU A 84 2.51 -0.27 3.44
N THR A 85 3.17 0.83 3.83
CA THR A 85 4.40 0.80 4.68
C THR A 85 4.06 0.32 6.07
N ILE A 86 3.01 0.88 6.65
CA ILE A 86 2.58 0.56 7.99
C ILE A 86 2.13 -0.91 8.07
N ARG A 87 1.52 -1.42 6.99
CA ARG A 87 1.08 -2.82 6.89
C ARG A 87 2.19 -3.81 6.54
N GLY A 88 3.28 -3.33 5.98
CA GLY A 88 4.36 -4.19 5.49
C GLY A 88 4.04 -4.89 4.17
N ASP A 89 3.01 -4.44 3.45
CA ASP A 89 2.57 -5.02 2.16
C ASP A 89 3.43 -4.56 0.96
N HIS A 90 4.50 -3.82 1.22
CA HIS A 90 5.41 -3.28 0.21
C HIS A 90 6.39 -4.32 -0.34
N GLU A 91 5.90 -5.22 -1.18
CA GLU A 91 6.77 -6.18 -1.84
C GLU A 91 7.40 -5.63 -3.14
N ARG A 92 6.80 -4.60 -3.76
CA ARG A 92 7.22 -4.10 -5.07
C ARG A 92 7.19 -2.58 -5.15
N ILE A 93 8.37 -1.99 -5.34
CA ILE A 93 8.52 -0.58 -5.72
C ILE A 93 8.79 -0.55 -7.23
N ASP A 94 7.80 -0.13 -8.01
CA ASP A 94 7.96 -0.01 -9.46
C ASP A 94 8.81 1.22 -9.82
N PHE A 95 10.09 1.00 -10.12
CA PHE A 95 10.99 2.02 -10.67
C PHE A 95 10.79 2.28 -12.18
N SER A 96 9.71 1.75 -12.76
CA SER A 96 9.45 1.85 -14.20
C SER A 96 9.21 3.30 -14.68
N HIS A 97 8.86 4.20 -13.76
CA HIS A 97 8.62 5.60 -14.06
C HIS A 97 9.80 6.46 -13.61
N VAL A 98 10.89 6.42 -14.37
CA VAL A 98 11.99 7.37 -14.21
C VAL A 98 11.45 8.76 -14.53
N LEU A 99 11.29 9.59 -13.49
CA LEU A 99 10.99 11.01 -13.67
C LEU A 99 12.18 11.64 -14.41
N ASN A 100 11.91 12.41 -15.47
CA ASN A 100 12.92 13.08 -16.31
C ASN A 100 13.69 12.17 -17.30
N VAL A 101 13.00 11.23 -17.97
CA VAL A 101 13.60 10.61 -19.18
C VAL A 101 13.86 11.69 -20.24
N PRO A 102 15.05 11.72 -20.89
CA PRO A 102 15.42 12.74 -21.87
C PRO A 102 14.40 12.91 -23.02
N HIS A 103 13.61 11.87 -23.29
CA HIS A 103 12.58 11.88 -24.31
C HIS A 103 11.23 12.49 -23.85
N ALA A 104 10.84 12.33 -22.58
CA ALA A 104 9.57 12.87 -22.06
C ALA A 104 9.73 14.26 -21.43
N ALA A 105 10.96 14.64 -21.09
CA ALA A 105 11.33 15.98 -20.69
C ALA A 105 12.56 16.39 -21.53
N PRO A 106 12.38 16.82 -22.79
CA PRO A 106 13.46 17.48 -23.50
C PRO A 106 13.93 18.62 -22.60
N GLU A 107 15.19 18.62 -22.19
CA GLU A 107 15.74 19.71 -21.41
C GLU A 107 15.64 20.96 -22.28
N THR A 108 14.55 21.72 -22.14
CA THR A 108 14.48 23.06 -22.69
C THR A 108 15.68 23.78 -22.11
N THR A 109 16.60 24.20 -22.97
CA THR A 109 17.85 24.87 -22.60
C THR A 109 17.52 25.91 -21.55
N LYS A 110 17.87 25.63 -20.29
CA LYS A 110 17.44 26.45 -19.16
C LYS A 110 18.23 27.75 -19.27
N LEU A 111 17.61 28.76 -19.88
CA LEU A 111 18.14 30.13 -19.87
C LEU A 111 18.52 30.48 -18.43
N THR A 112 19.73 30.97 -18.26
CA THR A 112 20.20 31.43 -16.95
C THR A 112 19.26 32.52 -16.42
N LEU A 113 19.18 32.68 -15.10
CA LEU A 113 18.33 33.72 -14.50
C LEU A 113 18.72 35.12 -15.01
N HIS A 114 19.99 35.31 -15.33
CA HIS A 114 20.53 36.52 -15.93
C HIS A 114 19.94 36.78 -17.33
N GLU A 115 19.99 35.81 -18.23
CA GLU A 115 19.42 35.92 -19.58
C GLU A 115 17.88 36.14 -19.56
N ARG A 116 17.17 35.52 -18.60
CA ARG A 116 15.73 35.78 -18.42
C ARG A 116 15.46 37.21 -17.96
N ALA A 117 16.29 37.75 -17.07
CA ALA A 117 16.18 39.13 -16.61
C ALA A 117 16.46 40.11 -17.77
N GLU A 118 17.53 39.89 -18.52
CA GLU A 118 17.87 40.71 -19.69
C GLU A 118 16.74 40.74 -20.72
N ARG A 119 16.15 39.59 -21.03
CA ARG A 119 15.01 39.51 -21.96
C ARG A 119 13.76 40.22 -21.43
N LYS A 120 13.51 40.15 -20.12
CA LYS A 120 12.39 40.86 -19.47
C LYS A 120 12.58 42.38 -19.51
N PHE A 121 13.82 42.84 -19.38
CA PHE A 121 14.17 44.26 -19.39
C PHE A 121 14.57 44.79 -20.78
N GLY A 122 14.50 43.97 -21.82
CA GLY A 122 14.79 44.36 -23.21
C GLY A 122 16.26 44.68 -23.48
N LEU A 123 17.18 44.12 -22.68
CA LEU A 123 18.62 44.40 -22.75
C LEU A 123 19.34 43.55 -23.82
N THR A 124 18.73 42.45 -24.30
CA THR A 124 19.27 41.61 -25.38
C THR A 124 18.30 41.52 -26.56
N PRO A 125 18.80 41.60 -27.82
CA PRO A 125 17.98 41.45 -29.02
C PRO A 125 17.46 40.00 -29.14
N ALA A 126 16.23 39.85 -29.65
CA ALA A 126 15.48 38.59 -29.67
C ALA A 126 16.07 37.48 -30.57
N ASP A 127 17.16 37.75 -31.30
CA ASP A 127 17.60 36.97 -32.46
C ASP A 127 18.75 35.99 -32.20
N HIS A 128 19.13 35.74 -30.95
CA HIS A 128 20.06 34.64 -30.64
C HIS A 128 19.32 33.29 -30.65
N ALA A 129 18.94 32.84 -31.84
CA ALA A 129 18.57 31.46 -32.10
C ALA A 129 19.83 30.58 -32.05
N TYR A 130 20.13 30.03 -30.87
CA TYR A 130 21.05 28.91 -30.76
C TYR A 130 20.24 27.61 -30.92
N LEU A 131 20.65 26.81 -31.91
CA LEU A 131 20.23 25.42 -32.13
C LEU A 131 20.43 24.57 -30.88
#